data_AF-A0A8R1I4F9-F1
#
_entry.id   AF-A0A8R1I4F9-F1
#
_cell.length_a   1.000
_cell.length_b   1.000
_cell.length_c   1.000
_cell.angle_alpha   90.00
_cell.angle_beta   90.00
_cell.angle_gamma   90.00
#
_symmetry.space_group_name_H-M   'P 1'
#
loop_
_entity.id
_entity.type
_entity.pdbx_description
1 polymer ?
#
loop_
_entity_poly.entity_id
_entity_poly.type
_entity_poly.pdbx_seq_one_letter_code
_entity_poly.pdbx_strand_id
1 'polypeptide(L)'
;MVKRAPLNSTLLYFHFGVQIISFHVEFTRILPPDEIKAKLRQHLHQTDEKLPKREVHPVPTIDIAEDTTIHERIEKGVTWKNFDVEKFINKGKWHEGEDKYKANSFNQEASDAIAPIRKIPDSREAPCRSVDYSSVEMSPTSVIITYHNEARSSLLRTVFSVFNMSPEALLTEIVLVDDNSEDVNIGRELAQIEKIRVLRNNQREGLIRSRVKGAQVAKAPVLTFLDSHIECNIQWLEPLLARIAENPKAVVAPIIDVINVDNFNYVGASADLRGGHGLGFRACTPRGLPYFLLQKSLKNQSIFLKFLCDIRI
;
A
#
# COMPACT_ATOMS: atom_id res chain seq x y z
N MET A 1 10.25 3.84 -36.59
CA MET A 1 8.90 3.48 -36.11
C MET A 1 8.99 2.88 -34.71
N VAL A 2 8.73 3.67 -33.66
CA VAL A 2 8.22 3.20 -32.35
C VAL A 2 7.38 4.36 -31.81
N LYS A 3 6.06 4.21 -31.78
CA LYS A 3 5.15 5.22 -31.20
C LYS A 3 5.08 4.98 -29.70
N ARG A 4 5.56 5.92 -28.88
CA ARG A 4 5.30 5.96 -27.43
C ARG A 4 4.00 6.73 -27.18
N ALA A 5 3.12 6.18 -26.36
CA ALA A 5 1.86 6.79 -25.94
C ALA A 5 2.08 7.76 -24.75
N PRO A 6 1.32 8.86 -24.62
CA PRO A 6 1.45 9.78 -23.50
C PRO A 6 0.56 9.34 -22.32
N LEU A 7 1.15 9.27 -21.12
CA LEU A 7 0.42 9.13 -19.85
C LEU A 7 0.17 10.53 -19.26
N ASN A 8 -1.06 11.01 -19.38
CA ASN A 8 -1.55 12.16 -18.62
C ASN A 8 -2.06 11.67 -17.26
N SER A 9 -1.35 11.99 -16.17
CA SER A 9 -1.93 11.90 -14.82
C SER A 9 -1.36 12.97 -13.91
N THR A 10 -2.25 13.82 -13.41
CA THR A 10 -2.00 14.87 -12.41
C THR A 10 -1.93 14.22 -11.04
N LEU A 11 -0.78 14.32 -10.34
CA LEU A 11 -0.60 13.81 -8.97
C LEU A 11 -0.54 14.98 -7.98
N LEU A 12 -1.40 14.96 -6.96
CA LEU A 12 -1.40 15.93 -5.85
C LEU A 12 -0.64 15.35 -4.63
N TYR A 13 0.22 16.17 -4.04
CA TYR A 13 1.17 15.85 -2.96
C TYR A 13 0.53 15.84 -1.57
N PHE A 14 0.88 14.87 -0.71
CA PHE A 14 1.00 15.06 0.75
C PHE A 14 2.03 14.07 1.35
N HIS A 15 2.83 14.56 2.30
CA HIS A 15 3.85 13.84 3.08
C HIS A 15 3.21 13.36 4.40
N PHE A 16 3.51 12.16 4.94
CA PHE A 16 3.56 11.81 6.40
C PHE A 16 3.53 10.28 6.67
N GLY A 17 4.35 9.85 7.65
CA GLY A 17 4.01 8.86 8.71
C GLY A 17 4.04 7.36 8.38
N VAL A 18 4.98 6.63 9.00
CA VAL A 18 5.12 5.16 9.05
C VAL A 18 3.99 4.56 9.91
N GLN A 19 3.16 3.63 9.39
CA GLN A 19 2.16 2.93 10.21
C GLN A 19 1.72 1.57 9.62
N ILE A 20 1.71 0.53 10.46
CA ILE A 20 1.57 -0.87 10.04
C ILE A 20 0.12 -1.22 9.64
N ILE A 21 -0.18 -1.70 8.42
CA ILE A 21 -1.53 -1.81 7.81
C ILE A 21 -1.89 -3.26 7.39
N SER A 22 -3.14 -3.66 7.26
CA SER A 22 -3.52 -4.93 6.59
C SER A 22 -4.82 -4.77 5.79
N PHE A 23 -5.07 -5.66 4.84
CA PHE A 23 -6.03 -5.48 3.73
C PHE A 23 -7.09 -6.58 3.62
N HIS A 24 -8.37 -6.17 3.44
CA HIS A 24 -9.45 -6.96 2.85
C HIS A 24 -10.54 -6.09 2.17
N VAL A 25 -11.40 -6.61 1.27
CA VAL A 25 -12.37 -5.84 0.44
C VAL A 25 -13.77 -6.46 0.44
N GLU A 26 -14.81 -5.63 0.49
CA GLU A 26 -16.22 -6.01 0.27
C GLU A 26 -16.91 -5.17 -0.83
N PHE A 27 -17.89 -5.76 -1.52
CA PHE A 27 -18.60 -5.23 -2.70
C PHE A 27 -20.08 -4.89 -2.41
N THR A 28 -20.58 -3.73 -2.87
CA THR A 28 -22.04 -3.50 -3.10
C THR A 28 -22.34 -2.65 -4.35
N ARG A 29 -23.55 -2.83 -4.92
CA ARG A 29 -24.01 -2.57 -6.33
C ARG A 29 -24.27 -1.09 -6.75
N ILE A 30 -24.40 -0.94 -8.08
CA ILE A 30 -24.34 0.20 -9.03
C ILE A 30 -25.67 1.02 -9.20
N LEU A 31 -25.59 2.26 -9.75
CA LEU A 31 -26.69 2.98 -10.44
C LEU A 31 -26.36 3.30 -11.93
N PRO A 32 -27.37 3.41 -12.83
CA PRO A 32 -27.19 3.46 -14.29
C PRO A 32 -26.80 4.84 -14.89
N PRO A 33 -26.27 4.88 -16.15
CA PRO A 33 -25.45 5.99 -16.67
C PRO A 33 -26.19 7.23 -17.23
N ASP A 34 -27.52 7.22 -17.33
CA ASP A 34 -28.23 8.18 -18.19
C ASP A 34 -28.69 9.48 -17.50
N GLU A 35 -28.70 9.55 -16.17
CA GLU A 35 -29.08 10.80 -15.45
C GLU A 35 -27.91 11.75 -15.18
N ILE A 36 -26.66 11.26 -15.16
CA ILE A 36 -25.46 12.05 -14.84
C ILE A 36 -25.09 13.01 -15.98
N LYS A 37 -25.35 12.61 -17.24
CA LYS A 37 -25.02 13.40 -18.43
C LYS A 37 -25.88 14.66 -18.56
N ALA A 38 -27.09 14.69 -18.00
CA ALA A 38 -28.01 15.81 -18.12
C ALA A 38 -27.63 17.00 -17.22
N LYS A 39 -27.14 16.74 -16.00
CA LYS A 39 -26.76 17.79 -15.03
C LYS A 39 -25.39 18.44 -15.30
N LEU A 40 -24.44 17.68 -15.83
CA LEU A 40 -23.09 18.18 -16.16
C LEU A 40 -23.07 19.14 -17.37
N ARG A 41 -23.99 18.98 -18.32
CA ARG A 41 -24.05 19.83 -19.54
C ARG A 41 -24.49 21.27 -19.26
N GLN A 42 -25.23 21.54 -18.19
CA GLN A 42 -25.69 22.92 -17.90
C GLN A 42 -24.63 23.78 -17.18
N HIS A 43 -23.67 23.18 -16.47
CA HIS A 43 -22.64 23.93 -15.74
C HIS A 43 -21.35 24.19 -16.54
N LEU A 44 -21.12 23.47 -17.64
CA LEU A 44 -19.89 23.57 -18.44
C LEU A 44 -19.86 24.76 -19.41
N HIS A 45 -20.95 25.51 -19.58
CA HIS A 45 -21.01 26.62 -20.55
C HIS A 45 -20.76 28.03 -20.00
N GLN A 46 -20.38 28.19 -18.72
CA GLN A 46 -20.22 29.53 -18.14
C GLN A 46 -18.85 29.87 -17.53
N THR A 47 -17.81 29.04 -17.69
CA THR A 47 -16.49 29.34 -17.06
C THR A 47 -15.26 29.18 -17.96
N ASP A 48 -15.42 29.03 -19.27
CA ASP A 48 -14.28 28.74 -20.16
C ASP A 48 -13.53 29.97 -20.74
N GLU A 49 -13.86 31.19 -20.31
CA GLU A 49 -13.09 32.38 -20.67
C GLU A 49 -12.41 33.02 -19.45
N LYS A 50 -11.07 32.95 -19.44
CA LYS A 50 -10.09 33.70 -18.62
C LYS A 50 -9.47 32.99 -17.42
N LEU A 51 -8.92 31.78 -17.60
CA LEU A 51 -7.79 31.33 -16.78
C LEU A 51 -6.51 31.32 -17.63
N PRO A 52 -5.42 32.02 -17.25
CA PRO A 52 -4.17 31.96 -17.98
C PRO A 52 -3.65 30.52 -18.00
N LYS A 53 -3.30 30.02 -19.20
CA LYS A 53 -2.67 28.70 -19.37
C LYS A 53 -1.34 28.72 -18.63
N ARG A 54 -1.30 28.08 -17.46
CA ARG A 54 -0.07 27.87 -16.70
C ARG A 54 0.86 27.03 -17.58
N GLU A 55 2.07 27.51 -17.83
CA GLU A 55 3.07 26.72 -18.57
C GLU A 55 3.24 25.38 -17.87
N VAL A 56 2.97 24.30 -18.61
CA VAL A 56 3.23 22.95 -18.14
C VAL A 56 4.73 22.74 -18.25
N HIS A 57 5.46 23.03 -17.18
CA HIS A 57 6.84 22.59 -17.08
C HIS A 57 6.86 21.06 -17.23
N PRO A 58 7.78 20.49 -18.03
CA PRO A 58 7.94 19.05 -18.09
C PRO A 58 8.08 18.51 -16.66
N VAL A 59 7.28 17.52 -16.31
CA VAL A 59 7.51 16.77 -15.07
C VAL A 59 8.95 16.25 -15.17
N PRO A 60 9.83 16.54 -14.20
CA PRO A 60 11.21 16.07 -14.26
C PRO A 60 11.18 14.56 -14.48
N THR A 61 11.79 14.12 -15.58
CA THR A 61 11.92 12.70 -15.91
C THR A 61 12.81 12.09 -14.84
N ILE A 62 12.25 11.20 -14.03
CA ILE A 62 13.02 10.41 -13.07
C ILE A 62 13.88 9.45 -13.89
N ASP A 63 15.20 9.65 -13.90
CA ASP A 63 16.14 8.72 -14.53
C ASP A 63 16.50 7.63 -13.53
N ILE A 64 16.00 6.42 -13.81
CA ILE A 64 16.24 5.25 -12.96
C ILE A 64 17.73 4.88 -12.98
N ALA A 65 18.42 5.07 -14.10
CA ALA A 65 19.79 4.62 -14.28
C ALA A 65 20.81 5.46 -13.52
N GLU A 66 20.56 6.76 -13.34
CA GLU A 66 21.46 7.67 -12.63
C GLU A 66 21.18 7.69 -11.12
N ASP A 67 19.90 7.65 -10.73
CA ASP A 67 19.51 7.90 -9.33
C ASP A 67 19.29 6.63 -8.50
N THR A 68 19.42 5.45 -9.10
CA THR A 68 18.98 4.19 -8.47
C THR A 68 19.96 3.04 -8.70
N THR A 69 20.33 2.36 -7.63
CA THR A 69 21.08 1.11 -7.67
C THR A 69 20.11 -0.08 -7.65
N ILE A 70 20.27 -1.03 -8.57
CA ILE A 70 19.50 -2.28 -8.58
C ILE A 70 20.32 -3.34 -7.84
N HIS A 71 19.74 -4.00 -6.83
CA HIS A 71 20.40 -5.14 -6.20
C HIS A 71 20.20 -6.40 -7.05
N GLU A 72 21.31 -6.98 -7.48
CA GLU A 72 21.31 -8.21 -8.26
C GLU A 72 21.08 -9.43 -7.38
N ARG A 73 20.35 -10.40 -7.93
CA ARG A 73 20.20 -11.72 -7.35
C ARG A 73 21.39 -12.58 -7.79
N ILE A 74 22.17 -13.02 -6.81
CA ILE A 74 23.37 -13.83 -6.99
C ILE A 74 23.05 -15.29 -6.69
N GLU A 75 22.26 -15.55 -5.65
CA GLU A 75 21.89 -16.89 -5.21
C GLU A 75 20.75 -17.45 -6.07
N LYS A 76 20.86 -18.73 -6.46
CA LYS A 76 19.81 -19.44 -7.22
C LYS A 76 19.04 -20.38 -6.29
N GLY A 77 17.72 -20.41 -6.42
CA GLY A 77 16.84 -21.32 -5.67
C GLY A 77 16.46 -20.83 -4.26
N VAL A 78 16.73 -19.57 -3.92
CA VAL A 78 16.23 -18.96 -2.68
C VAL A 78 14.78 -18.55 -2.89
N THR A 79 13.89 -19.21 -2.18
CA THR A 79 12.46 -18.92 -2.13
C THR A 79 12.12 -18.31 -0.78
N TRP A 80 10.98 -17.64 -0.67
CA TRP A 80 10.54 -17.10 0.62
C TRP A 80 10.33 -18.19 1.70
N LYS A 81 10.15 -19.45 1.28
CA LYS A 81 9.98 -20.61 2.18
C LYS A 81 11.28 -21.15 2.77
N ASN A 82 12.41 -20.97 2.08
CA ASN A 82 13.73 -21.47 2.53
C ASN A 82 14.69 -20.35 2.95
N PHE A 83 14.21 -19.10 2.96
CA PHE A 83 14.96 -17.95 3.39
C PHE A 83 15.29 -18.01 4.89
N ASP A 84 16.53 -17.69 5.26
CA ASP A 84 17.02 -17.73 6.63
C ASP A 84 16.51 -16.52 7.43
N VAL A 85 15.31 -16.68 8.00
CA VAL A 85 14.61 -15.66 8.79
C VAL A 85 15.40 -15.23 10.02
N GLU A 86 15.94 -16.17 10.78
CA GLU A 86 16.61 -15.86 12.05
C GLU A 86 17.88 -15.05 11.81
N LYS A 87 18.70 -15.46 10.84
CA LYS A 87 19.89 -14.70 10.45
C LYS A 87 19.55 -13.31 9.95
N PHE A 88 18.45 -13.17 9.21
CA PHE A 88 18.01 -11.88 8.71
C PHE A 88 17.59 -10.95 9.87
N ILE A 89 16.72 -11.41 10.78
CA ILE A 89 16.20 -10.59 11.89
C ILE A 89 17.30 -10.25 12.90
N ASN A 90 18.17 -11.21 13.24
CA ASN A 90 19.22 -11.03 14.24
C ASN A 90 20.20 -9.89 13.93
N LYS A 91 20.37 -9.50 12.66
CA LYS A 91 21.26 -8.40 12.24
C LYS A 91 20.76 -7.00 12.60
N GLY A 92 19.47 -6.85 12.89
CA GLY A 92 18.85 -5.58 13.26
C GLY A 92 17.88 -5.74 14.43
N LYS A 93 18.13 -6.74 15.28
CA LYS A 93 17.27 -7.09 16.42
C LYS A 93 17.43 -6.04 17.52
N TRP A 94 16.33 -5.71 18.18
CA TRP A 94 16.37 -4.87 19.37
C TRP A 94 17.17 -5.54 20.52
N HIS A 95 17.91 -4.73 21.29
CA HIS A 95 18.70 -5.19 22.44
C HIS A 95 18.15 -4.68 23.78
N GLU A 96 18.26 -5.52 24.81
CA GLU A 96 17.79 -5.18 26.17
C GLU A 96 18.49 -3.91 26.69
N GLY A 97 17.70 -2.95 27.17
CA GLY A 97 18.16 -1.63 27.63
C GLY A 97 18.04 -0.52 26.58
N GLU A 98 17.73 -0.84 25.33
CA GLU A 98 17.42 0.16 24.30
C GLU A 98 15.93 0.58 24.33
N ASP A 99 15.63 1.80 23.90
CA ASP A 99 14.24 2.22 23.71
C ASP A 99 13.62 1.54 22.49
N LYS A 100 12.70 0.62 22.75
CA LYS A 100 12.00 -0.20 21.76
C LYS A 100 11.13 0.57 20.76
N TYR A 101 10.84 1.85 20.99
CA TYR A 101 10.05 2.69 20.07
C TYR A 101 10.90 3.69 19.29
N LYS A 102 12.15 3.93 19.69
CA LYS A 102 12.96 5.06 19.18
C LYS A 102 13.20 5.00 17.67
N ALA A 103 13.46 3.82 17.12
CA ALA A 103 13.79 3.66 15.71
C ALA A 103 12.56 3.76 14.80
N ASN A 104 11.44 3.12 15.21
CA ASN A 104 10.31 2.85 14.31
C ASN A 104 8.95 3.38 14.79
N SER A 105 8.90 4.02 15.97
CA SER A 105 7.66 4.50 16.61
C SER A 105 6.63 3.41 16.95
N PHE A 106 7.03 2.14 16.93
CA PHE A 106 6.30 0.98 17.44
C PHE A 106 7.24 0.08 18.23
N ASN A 107 6.69 -0.82 19.04
CA ASN A 107 7.46 -1.74 19.89
C ASN A 107 8.21 -2.79 19.04
N GLN A 108 9.48 -2.52 18.74
CA GLN A 108 10.31 -3.42 17.93
C GLN A 108 10.57 -4.78 18.62
N GLU A 109 10.71 -4.81 19.94
CA GLU A 109 10.85 -6.06 20.71
C GLU A 109 9.66 -7.00 20.45
N ALA A 110 8.43 -6.47 20.51
CA ALA A 110 7.23 -7.25 20.21
C ALA A 110 7.19 -7.70 18.75
N SER A 111 7.60 -6.85 17.80
CA SER A 111 7.70 -7.23 16.39
C SER A 111 8.70 -8.38 16.17
N ASP A 112 9.91 -8.27 16.73
CA ASP A 112 10.99 -9.23 16.56
C ASP A 112 10.68 -10.59 17.18
N ALA A 113 9.86 -10.61 18.24
CA ALA A 113 9.42 -11.84 18.90
C ALA A 113 8.35 -12.63 18.10
N ILE A 114 7.70 -12.00 17.11
CA ILE A 114 6.60 -12.60 16.34
C ILE A 114 7.14 -13.21 15.04
N ALA A 115 6.71 -14.44 14.74
CA ALA A 115 7.05 -15.12 13.49
C ALA A 115 6.67 -14.29 12.24
N PRO A 116 7.48 -14.27 11.17
CA PRO A 116 7.13 -13.55 9.93
C PRO A 116 5.86 -14.06 9.26
N ILE A 117 5.53 -15.34 9.47
CA ILE A 117 4.26 -15.95 9.07
C ILE A 117 3.54 -16.32 10.37
N ARG A 118 2.61 -15.47 10.79
CA ARG A 118 1.75 -15.74 11.94
C ARG A 118 0.30 -15.88 11.52
N LYS A 119 -0.48 -16.56 12.35
CA LYS A 119 -1.93 -16.65 12.15
C LYS A 119 -2.59 -15.35 12.63
N ILE A 120 -3.28 -14.68 11.72
CA ILE A 120 -4.11 -13.51 12.01
C ILE A 120 -5.60 -13.89 11.90
N PRO A 121 -6.52 -13.20 12.61
CA PRO A 121 -7.95 -13.47 12.49
C PRO A 121 -8.47 -13.10 11.09
N ASP A 122 -9.40 -13.90 10.58
CA ASP A 122 -10.20 -13.55 9.39
C ASP A 122 -11.18 -12.42 9.79
N SER A 123 -10.80 -11.19 9.49
CA SER A 123 -11.56 -9.96 9.80
C SER A 123 -12.65 -9.65 8.79
N ARG A 124 -12.83 -10.52 7.78
CA ARG A 124 -13.79 -10.29 6.70
C ARG A 124 -15.21 -10.43 7.22
N GLU A 125 -16.09 -9.59 6.70
CA GLU A 125 -17.53 -9.73 6.91
C GLU A 125 -18.02 -11.08 6.35
N ALA A 126 -19.05 -11.64 6.98
CA ALA A 126 -19.54 -12.97 6.65
C ALA A 126 -19.87 -13.19 5.14
N PRO A 127 -20.47 -12.22 4.41
CA PRO A 127 -20.75 -12.37 2.99
C PRO A 127 -19.48 -12.55 2.14
N CYS A 128 -18.40 -11.80 2.44
CA CYS A 128 -17.13 -11.87 1.71
C CYS A 128 -16.51 -13.26 1.70
N ARG A 129 -16.71 -14.03 2.77
CA ARG A 129 -16.10 -15.36 2.94
C ARG A 129 -16.65 -16.39 1.95
N SER A 130 -17.81 -16.11 1.35
CA SER A 130 -18.50 -17.00 0.42
C SER A 130 -18.32 -16.60 -1.06
N VAL A 131 -17.62 -15.49 -1.35
CA VAL A 131 -17.45 -15.02 -2.72
C VAL A 131 -16.39 -15.82 -3.44
N ASP A 132 -16.76 -16.42 -4.57
CA ASP A 132 -15.85 -17.13 -5.45
C ASP A 132 -15.41 -16.22 -6.62
N TYR A 133 -14.09 -16.05 -6.76
CA TYR A 133 -13.48 -15.27 -7.85
C TYR A 133 -12.88 -16.15 -8.94
N SER A 134 -13.04 -17.48 -8.87
CA SER A 134 -12.45 -18.43 -9.82
C SER A 134 -12.92 -18.22 -11.27
N SER A 135 -14.10 -17.64 -11.46
CA SER A 135 -14.69 -17.34 -12.77
C SER A 135 -14.27 -16.00 -13.36
N VAL A 136 -13.56 -15.16 -12.61
CA VAL A 136 -13.14 -13.82 -13.05
C VAL A 136 -11.73 -13.89 -13.64
N GLU A 137 -11.59 -13.51 -14.91
CA GLU A 137 -10.28 -13.40 -15.54
C GLU A 137 -9.55 -12.14 -15.03
N MET A 138 -8.68 -12.34 -14.04
CA MET A 138 -7.91 -11.27 -13.39
C MET A 138 -6.53 -11.14 -14.02
N SER A 139 -6.13 -9.91 -14.31
CA SER A 139 -4.75 -9.60 -14.71
C SER A 139 -3.82 -9.63 -13.49
N PRO A 140 -2.60 -10.17 -13.62
CA PRO A 140 -1.66 -10.24 -12.51
C PRO A 140 -1.12 -8.85 -12.13
N THR A 141 -0.56 -8.74 -10.93
CA THR A 141 -0.08 -7.48 -10.35
C THR A 141 1.42 -7.51 -10.03
N SER A 142 2.02 -6.32 -10.03
CA SER A 142 3.33 -6.01 -9.44
C SER A 142 3.08 -5.27 -8.14
N VAL A 143 3.52 -5.87 -7.04
CA VAL A 143 3.38 -5.27 -5.71
C VAL A 143 4.59 -4.35 -5.48
N ILE A 144 4.35 -3.08 -5.21
CA ILE A 144 5.39 -2.07 -4.97
C ILE A 144 5.38 -1.68 -3.51
N ILE A 145 6.52 -1.85 -2.84
CA ILE A 145 6.68 -1.57 -1.41
C ILE A 145 7.88 -0.66 -1.24
N THR A 146 7.65 0.55 -0.76
CA THR A 146 8.71 1.52 -0.47
C THR A 146 9.05 1.47 1.01
N TYR A 147 10.32 1.56 1.38
CA TYR A 147 10.74 1.56 2.78
C TYR A 147 11.92 2.51 3.00
N HIS A 148 12.04 3.00 4.23
CA HIS A 148 13.18 3.80 4.69
C HIS A 148 13.41 3.51 6.17
N ASN A 149 14.58 2.98 6.53
CA ASN A 149 14.95 2.64 7.91
C ASN A 149 13.89 1.78 8.63
N GLU A 150 13.27 0.84 7.92
CA GLU A 150 12.22 -0.03 8.47
C GLU A 150 12.79 -1.16 9.32
N ALA A 151 12.06 -1.58 10.36
CA ALA A 151 12.43 -2.75 11.14
C ALA A 151 12.44 -4.02 10.27
N ARG A 152 13.54 -4.79 10.35
CA ARG A 152 13.72 -6.04 9.58
C ARG A 152 12.55 -7.01 9.75
N SER A 153 12.09 -7.22 10.99
CA SER A 153 10.95 -8.11 11.28
C SER A 153 9.65 -7.65 10.62
N SER A 154 9.36 -6.34 10.66
CA SER A 154 8.17 -5.73 10.06
C SER A 154 8.18 -5.84 8.53
N LEU A 155 9.27 -5.44 7.88
CA LEU A 155 9.42 -5.54 6.42
C LEU A 155 9.35 -6.98 5.91
N LEU A 156 9.98 -7.91 6.63
CA LEU A 156 9.94 -9.32 6.24
C LEU A 156 8.51 -9.88 6.34
N ARG A 157 7.78 -9.53 7.41
CA ARG A 157 6.38 -9.94 7.63
C ARG A 157 5.46 -9.41 6.54
N THR A 158 5.66 -8.17 6.10
CA THR A 158 5.01 -7.59 4.92
C THR A 158 5.20 -8.45 3.69
N VAL A 159 6.45 -8.68 3.30
CA VAL A 159 6.80 -9.43 2.09
C VAL A 159 6.26 -10.85 2.17
N PHE A 160 6.39 -11.51 3.32
CA PHE A 160 5.96 -12.90 3.50
C PHE A 160 4.44 -13.00 3.54
N SER A 161 3.72 -12.03 4.10
CA SER A 161 2.26 -12.00 4.05
C SER A 161 1.73 -11.88 2.61
N VAL A 162 2.40 -11.07 1.77
CA VAL A 162 2.06 -10.95 0.34
C VAL A 162 2.26 -12.29 -0.36
N PHE A 163 3.38 -12.98 -0.14
CA PHE A 163 3.58 -14.32 -0.73
C PHE A 163 2.59 -15.35 -0.24
N ASN A 164 2.32 -15.36 1.07
CA ASN A 164 1.50 -16.39 1.71
C ASN A 164 0.00 -16.22 1.39
N MET A 165 -0.48 -14.99 1.27
CA MET A 165 -1.91 -14.68 1.12
C MET A 165 -2.33 -14.31 -0.30
N SER A 166 -1.41 -14.36 -1.27
CA SER A 166 -1.72 -14.07 -2.68
C SER A 166 -1.61 -15.33 -3.53
N PRO A 167 -2.58 -15.59 -4.44
CA PRO A 167 -2.45 -16.66 -5.43
C PRO A 167 -1.20 -16.47 -6.30
N GLU A 168 -0.42 -17.54 -6.50
CA GLU A 168 0.87 -17.47 -7.18
C GLU A 168 0.76 -16.94 -8.63
N ALA A 169 -0.33 -17.26 -9.31
CA ALA A 169 -0.62 -16.84 -10.68
C ALA A 169 -0.90 -15.33 -10.80
N LEU A 170 -1.39 -14.68 -9.73
CA LEU A 170 -1.73 -13.26 -9.71
C LEU A 170 -0.56 -12.38 -9.25
N LEU A 171 0.46 -12.96 -8.60
CA LEU A 171 1.64 -12.24 -8.13
C LEU A 171 2.82 -12.41 -9.11
N THR A 172 3.03 -11.41 -9.96
CA THR A 172 4.15 -11.39 -10.92
C THR A 172 5.49 -11.16 -10.22
N GLU A 173 5.57 -10.09 -9.43
CA GLU A 173 6.78 -9.71 -8.69
C GLU A 173 6.45 -8.78 -7.53
N ILE A 174 7.37 -8.69 -6.56
CA ILE A 174 7.41 -7.68 -5.51
C ILE A 174 8.60 -6.76 -5.81
N VAL A 175 8.33 -5.49 -6.07
CA VAL A 175 9.32 -4.44 -6.25
C VAL A 175 9.50 -3.71 -4.92
N LEU A 176 10.62 -3.98 -4.25
CA LEU A 176 11.02 -3.22 -3.06
C LEU A 176 11.80 -1.99 -3.50
N VAL A 177 11.44 -0.83 -2.98
CA VAL A 177 12.16 0.43 -3.24
C VAL A 177 12.68 0.97 -1.92
N ASP A 178 13.98 0.82 -1.71
CA ASP A 178 14.72 1.37 -0.60
C ASP A 178 14.98 2.86 -0.82
N ASP A 179 14.32 3.72 -0.05
CA ASP A 179 14.47 5.16 -0.11
C ASP A 179 15.67 5.63 0.73
N ASN A 180 16.86 5.12 0.37
CA ASN A 180 18.14 5.44 0.99
C ASN A 180 18.19 5.15 2.50
N SER A 181 17.85 3.92 2.90
CA SER A 181 18.02 3.44 4.28
C SER A 181 19.50 3.35 4.66
N GLU A 182 19.79 3.44 5.96
CA GLU A 182 21.15 3.30 6.51
C GLU A 182 21.67 1.87 6.34
N ASP A 183 20.84 0.87 6.67
CA ASP A 183 21.17 -0.55 6.49
C ASP A 183 20.89 -1.03 5.05
N VAL A 184 21.90 -0.90 4.19
CA VAL A 184 21.87 -1.35 2.79
C VAL A 184 21.68 -2.87 2.67
N ASN A 185 22.01 -3.65 3.71
CA ASN A 185 21.99 -5.11 3.62
C ASN A 185 20.57 -5.66 3.59
N ILE A 186 19.58 -4.95 4.15
CA ILE A 186 18.16 -5.32 4.07
C ILE A 186 17.77 -5.59 2.61
N GLY A 187 18.02 -4.63 1.73
CA GLY A 187 17.71 -4.75 0.31
C GLY A 187 18.52 -5.84 -0.40
N ARG A 188 19.83 -5.95 -0.10
CA ARG A 188 20.70 -6.96 -0.72
C ARG A 188 20.28 -8.39 -0.38
N GLU A 189 19.91 -8.64 0.87
CA GLU A 189 19.48 -9.95 1.35
C GLU A 189 18.11 -10.34 0.78
N LEU A 190 17.14 -9.41 0.79
CA LEU A 190 15.81 -9.67 0.23
C LEU A 190 15.82 -9.83 -1.30
N ALA A 191 16.76 -9.19 -2.00
CA ALA A 191 16.93 -9.36 -3.45
C ALA A 191 17.29 -10.80 -3.87
N GLN A 192 17.74 -11.64 -2.93
CA GLN A 192 18.04 -13.04 -3.23
C GLN A 192 16.77 -13.88 -3.40
N ILE A 193 15.65 -13.47 -2.79
CA ILE A 193 14.39 -14.20 -2.84
C ILE A 193 13.77 -14.11 -4.23
N GLU A 194 13.32 -15.25 -4.76
CA GLU A 194 12.58 -15.30 -6.02
C GLU A 194 11.35 -14.39 -6.03
N LYS A 195 11.05 -13.83 -7.22
CA LYS A 195 10.02 -12.80 -7.46
C LYS A 195 10.26 -11.45 -6.76
N ILE A 196 11.31 -11.27 -5.96
CA ILE A 196 11.68 -9.96 -5.41
C ILE A 196 12.65 -9.25 -6.34
N ARG A 197 12.40 -7.96 -6.59
CA ARG A 197 13.33 -7.03 -7.22
C ARG A 197 13.52 -5.85 -6.27
N VAL A 198 14.78 -5.50 -5.99
CA VAL A 198 15.08 -4.37 -5.09
C VAL A 198 15.75 -3.24 -5.85
N LEU A 199 15.14 -2.06 -5.77
CA LEU A 199 15.68 -0.78 -6.19
C LEU A 199 16.13 -0.03 -4.94
N ARG A 200 17.29 0.62 -4.99
CA ARG A 200 17.75 1.53 -3.93
C ARG A 200 17.99 2.90 -4.51
N ASN A 201 17.34 3.92 -3.95
CA ASN A 201 17.65 5.31 -4.26
C ASN A 201 19.04 5.68 -3.72
N ASN A 202 19.83 6.37 -4.53
CA ASN A 202 21.16 6.85 -4.14
C ASN A 202 21.08 8.00 -3.11
N GLN A 203 19.92 8.65 -3.01
CA GLN A 203 19.60 9.70 -2.04
C GLN A 203 18.16 9.56 -1.56
N ARG A 204 17.79 10.25 -0.47
CA ARG A 204 16.43 10.22 0.06
C ARG A 204 15.50 11.07 -0.80
N GLU A 205 14.58 10.42 -1.50
CA GLU A 205 13.65 11.02 -2.46
C GLU A 205 12.22 11.16 -1.91
N GLY A 206 11.88 10.37 -0.89
CA GLY A 206 10.56 10.30 -0.30
C GLY A 206 9.64 9.27 -0.99
N LEU A 207 8.52 9.01 -0.31
CA LEU A 207 7.52 7.99 -0.67
C LEU A 207 7.03 8.10 -2.12
N ILE A 208 6.65 9.30 -2.56
CA ILE A 208 6.00 9.51 -3.86
C ILE A 208 6.96 9.14 -5.01
N ARG A 209 8.17 9.71 -5.02
CA ARG A 209 9.15 9.44 -6.08
C ARG A 209 9.60 7.99 -6.06
N SER A 210 9.76 7.40 -4.88
CA SER A 210 10.07 5.97 -4.73
C SER A 210 8.97 5.08 -5.31
N ARG A 211 7.69 5.39 -5.08
CA ARG A 211 6.57 4.67 -5.70
C ARG A 211 6.56 4.81 -7.22
N VAL A 212 6.86 6.01 -7.75
CA VAL A 212 6.95 6.23 -9.20
C VAL A 212 8.10 5.42 -9.82
N LYS A 213 9.29 5.40 -9.20
CA LYS A 213 10.41 4.56 -9.65
C LYS A 213 10.04 3.07 -9.68
N GLY A 214 9.39 2.59 -8.61
CA GLY A 214 8.88 1.22 -8.55
C GLY A 214 7.88 0.91 -9.68
N ALA A 215 6.98 1.86 -9.98
CA ALA A 215 5.99 1.72 -11.04
C ALA A 215 6.61 1.70 -12.45
N GLN A 216 7.70 2.44 -12.68
CA GLN A 216 8.37 2.47 -13.99
C GLN A 216 9.08 1.15 -14.34
N VAL A 217 9.50 0.36 -13.34
CA VAL A 217 10.16 -0.95 -13.55
C VAL A 217 9.24 -2.15 -13.44
N ALA A 218 7.99 -1.93 -12.99
CA ALA A 218 7.01 -2.98 -12.81
C ALA A 218 6.66 -3.64 -14.15
N LYS A 219 6.58 -4.98 -14.15
CA LYS A 219 6.30 -5.76 -15.35
C LYS A 219 4.83 -6.09 -15.56
N ALA A 220 4.05 -6.08 -14.49
CA ALA A 220 2.65 -6.50 -14.55
C ALA A 220 1.74 -5.35 -15.04
N PRO A 221 0.58 -5.66 -15.63
CA PRO A 221 -0.39 -4.67 -16.08
C PRO A 221 -1.09 -3.93 -14.93
N VAL A 222 -1.19 -4.53 -13.75
CA VAL A 222 -1.78 -3.92 -12.55
C VAL A 222 -0.69 -3.59 -11.53
N LEU A 223 -0.83 -2.44 -10.86
CA LEU A 223 0.08 -2.01 -9.80
C LEU A 223 -0.64 -2.05 -8.45
N THR A 224 0.01 -2.65 -7.46
CA THR A 224 -0.49 -2.71 -6.08
C THR A 224 0.54 -2.06 -5.16
N PHE A 225 0.21 -0.92 -4.56
CA PHE A 225 1.11 -0.22 -3.64
C PHE A 225 0.78 -0.60 -2.20
N LEU A 226 1.79 -1.05 -1.45
CA LEU A 226 1.70 -1.36 -0.03
C LEU A 226 2.76 -0.60 0.76
N ASP A 227 2.48 -0.39 2.04
CA ASP A 227 3.48 0.14 2.97
C ASP A 227 4.40 -0.99 3.46
N SER A 228 5.54 -0.63 4.03
CA SER A 228 6.63 -1.55 4.41
C SER A 228 6.33 -2.41 5.64
N HIS A 229 5.20 -2.17 6.26
CA HIS A 229 4.83 -2.75 7.52
C HIS A 229 3.37 -3.14 7.41
N ILE A 230 3.05 -4.25 6.78
CA ILE A 230 1.66 -4.68 6.60
C ILE A 230 1.56 -6.18 6.81
N GLU A 231 0.35 -6.70 6.98
CA GLU A 231 0.13 -8.15 7.02
C GLU A 231 -1.12 -8.53 6.25
N CYS A 232 -1.03 -8.79 4.94
CA CYS A 232 -2.19 -9.17 4.12
C CYS A 232 -3.06 -10.26 4.77
N ASN A 233 -4.39 -10.13 4.67
CA ASN A 233 -5.34 -11.14 5.16
C ASN A 233 -5.74 -12.11 4.03
N ILE A 234 -6.51 -13.13 4.38
CA ILE A 234 -7.01 -14.14 3.45
C ILE A 234 -7.79 -13.46 2.33
N GLN A 235 -7.49 -13.84 1.08
CA GLN A 235 -8.23 -13.42 -0.10
C GLN A 235 -8.31 -11.88 -0.24
N TRP A 236 -7.23 -11.19 0.10
CA TRP A 236 -7.14 -9.72 0.05
C TRP A 236 -6.98 -9.19 -1.38
N LEU A 237 -6.43 -9.99 -2.30
CA LEU A 237 -5.97 -9.53 -3.62
C LEU A 237 -7.04 -9.71 -4.70
N GLU A 238 -7.71 -10.86 -4.71
CA GLU A 238 -8.70 -11.26 -5.71
C GLU A 238 -9.85 -10.27 -5.82
N PRO A 239 -10.45 -9.79 -4.71
CA PRO A 239 -11.51 -8.76 -4.79
C PRO A 239 -11.03 -7.46 -5.45
N LEU A 240 -9.79 -7.04 -5.19
CA LEU A 240 -9.21 -5.82 -5.75
C LEU A 240 -9.03 -5.97 -7.27
N LEU A 241 -8.42 -7.08 -7.68
CA LEU A 241 -8.15 -7.35 -9.10
C LEU A 241 -9.43 -7.60 -9.88
N ALA A 242 -10.42 -8.27 -9.29
CA ALA A 242 -11.73 -8.47 -9.89
C ALA A 242 -12.41 -7.12 -10.19
N ARG A 243 -12.36 -6.15 -9.27
CA ARG A 243 -12.93 -4.81 -9.55
C ARG A 243 -12.22 -4.05 -10.66
N ILE A 244 -10.91 -4.24 -10.80
CA ILE A 244 -10.11 -3.63 -11.86
C ILE A 244 -10.41 -4.31 -13.20
N ALA A 245 -10.57 -5.64 -13.20
CA ALA A 245 -10.98 -6.40 -14.39
C ALA A 245 -12.35 -5.94 -14.90
N GLU A 246 -13.30 -5.70 -13.99
CA GLU A 246 -14.62 -5.16 -14.34
C GLU A 246 -14.59 -3.69 -14.80
N ASN A 247 -13.69 -2.87 -14.25
CA ASN A 247 -13.52 -1.47 -14.63
C ASN A 247 -12.05 -1.04 -14.52
N PRO A 248 -11.30 -1.01 -15.64
CA PRO A 248 -9.89 -0.61 -15.64
C PRO A 248 -9.62 0.85 -15.24
N LYS A 249 -10.66 1.68 -15.14
CA LYS A 249 -10.56 3.07 -14.65
C LYS A 249 -10.74 3.19 -13.14
N ALA A 250 -11.11 2.11 -12.45
CA ALA A 250 -11.31 2.12 -11.01
C ALA A 250 -9.97 2.12 -10.28
N VAL A 251 -9.86 2.94 -9.22
CA VAL A 251 -8.79 2.86 -8.22
C VAL A 251 -9.41 2.29 -6.96
N VAL A 252 -8.98 1.09 -6.58
CA VAL A 252 -9.56 0.36 -5.45
C VAL A 252 -8.71 0.52 -4.19
N ALA A 253 -9.35 0.27 -3.06
CA ALA A 253 -8.71 0.26 -1.76
C ALA A 253 -9.38 -0.80 -0.88
N PRO A 254 -8.60 -1.57 -0.12
CA PRO A 254 -9.10 -2.42 0.94
C PRO A 254 -9.47 -1.61 2.19
N ILE A 255 -10.28 -2.22 3.06
CA ILE A 255 -10.39 -1.85 4.47
C ILE A 255 -9.02 -2.07 5.12
N ILE A 256 -8.64 -1.12 5.97
CA ILE A 256 -7.35 -1.09 6.66
C ILE A 256 -7.54 -1.53 8.10
N ASP A 257 -7.13 -2.75 8.39
CA ASP A 257 -7.11 -3.28 9.76
C ASP A 257 -5.94 -2.71 10.57
N VAL A 258 -6.05 -2.78 11.90
CA VAL A 258 -5.11 -2.17 12.83
C VAL A 258 -4.19 -3.24 13.41
N ILE A 259 -2.88 -3.04 13.28
CA ILE A 259 -1.88 -3.76 14.06
C ILE A 259 -1.45 -2.87 15.21
N ASN A 260 -1.68 -3.33 16.44
CA ASN A 260 -1.39 -2.55 17.64
C ASN A 260 0.12 -2.27 17.76
N VAL A 261 0.49 -1.01 17.95
CA VAL A 261 1.90 -0.57 17.98
C VAL A 261 2.69 -1.09 19.18
N ASP A 262 2.03 -1.53 20.25
CA ASP A 262 2.67 -1.96 21.50
C ASP A 262 2.83 -3.47 21.58
N ASN A 263 1.81 -4.23 21.19
CA ASN A 263 1.76 -5.68 21.33
C ASN A 263 1.58 -6.43 20.02
N PHE A 264 1.47 -5.70 18.89
CA PHE A 264 1.27 -6.26 17.57
C PHE A 264 0.00 -7.09 17.41
N ASN A 265 -0.99 -6.98 18.29
CA ASN A 265 -2.28 -7.63 18.09
C ASN A 265 -2.98 -7.09 16.84
N TYR A 266 -3.50 -8.00 16.02
CA TYR A 266 -4.26 -7.69 14.83
C TYR A 266 -5.74 -7.48 15.19
N VAL A 267 -6.31 -6.35 14.80
CA VAL A 267 -7.70 -5.97 15.10
C VAL A 267 -8.40 -5.52 13.83
N GLY A 268 -9.53 -6.14 13.52
CA GLY A 268 -10.38 -5.76 12.40
C GLY A 268 -10.94 -4.35 12.55
N ALA A 269 -10.87 -3.55 11.49
CA ALA A 269 -11.47 -2.22 11.44
C ALA A 269 -12.96 -2.29 11.07
N SER A 270 -13.70 -1.23 11.42
CA SER A 270 -15.12 -1.12 11.04
C SER A 270 -15.27 -0.85 9.53
N ALA A 271 -16.15 -1.61 8.88
CA ALA A 271 -16.51 -1.42 7.48
C ALA A 271 -17.27 -0.11 7.19
N ASP A 272 -17.78 0.57 8.22
CA ASP A 272 -18.59 1.78 8.07
C ASP A 272 -17.73 3.07 7.92
N LEU A 273 -16.41 2.97 8.10
CA LEU A 273 -15.52 4.11 8.02
C LEU A 273 -15.12 4.43 6.58
N ARG A 274 -15.20 5.71 6.23
CA ARG A 274 -14.76 6.26 4.94
C ARG A 274 -13.78 7.40 5.18
N GLY A 275 -12.76 7.54 4.34
CA GLY A 275 -11.77 8.61 4.54
C GLY A 275 -12.26 9.95 4.03
N GLY A 276 -12.05 11.00 4.83
CA GLY A 276 -12.34 12.38 4.46
C GLY A 276 -11.17 13.30 4.78
N HIS A 277 -11.32 14.59 4.53
CA HIS A 277 -10.36 15.62 4.93
C HIS A 277 -11.04 16.77 5.66
N GLY A 278 -10.34 17.37 6.62
CA GLY A 278 -10.73 18.65 7.19
C GLY A 278 -10.32 19.80 6.27
N LEU A 279 -10.81 21.01 6.55
CA LEU A 279 -10.47 22.23 5.79
C LEU A 279 -8.98 22.57 5.77
N GLY A 280 -8.19 22.02 6.70
CA GLY A 280 -6.73 22.12 6.69
C GLY A 280 -6.03 21.13 5.75
N PHE A 281 -6.76 20.43 4.87
CA PHE A 281 -6.28 19.38 3.97
C PHE A 281 -5.56 18.21 4.66
N ARG A 282 -5.72 18.08 5.99
CA ARG A 282 -5.34 16.89 6.73
C ARG A 282 -6.45 15.87 6.56
N ALA A 283 -6.09 14.62 6.22
CA ALA A 283 -7.06 13.54 6.32
C ALA A 283 -7.61 13.49 7.75
N CYS A 284 -8.93 13.32 7.87
CA CYS A 284 -9.65 13.29 9.14
C CYS A 284 -10.47 11.99 9.19
N THR A 285 -10.51 11.36 10.36
CA THR A 285 -11.54 10.36 10.68
C THR A 285 -12.87 11.07 10.96
N PRO A 286 -14.03 10.42 10.77
CA PRO A 286 -15.30 11.04 11.13
C PRO A 286 -15.34 11.31 12.63
N ARG A 287 -15.33 12.59 13.04
CA ARG A 287 -16.11 12.97 14.20
C ARG A 287 -17.56 12.76 13.78
N GLY A 288 -18.23 11.85 14.49
CA GLY A 288 -19.52 11.29 14.09
C GLY A 288 -20.62 12.31 13.78
N LEU A 289 -21.62 11.81 13.07
CA LEU A 289 -22.96 12.39 13.06
C LEU A 289 -23.49 12.54 14.51
N PRO A 290 -24.41 13.49 14.75
CA PRO A 290 -24.71 13.98 16.09
C PRO A 290 -25.57 13.03 16.93
N TYR A 291 -25.32 13.12 18.25
CA TYR A 291 -26.14 12.79 19.42
C TYR A 291 -26.03 11.40 20.10
N PHE A 292 -25.27 11.44 21.21
CA PHE A 292 -25.34 10.67 22.46
C PHE A 292 -24.74 9.26 22.54
N LEU A 293 -23.86 9.12 23.54
CA LEU A 293 -23.22 7.91 24.10
C LEU A 293 -22.02 7.34 23.33
N LEU A 294 -20.81 7.88 23.58
CA LEU A 294 -19.57 7.09 23.79
C LEU A 294 -18.38 8.02 24.09
N GLN A 295 -18.50 8.83 25.14
CA GLN A 295 -17.39 9.61 25.67
C GLN A 295 -16.72 8.76 26.76
N LYS A 296 -15.69 7.95 26.42
CA LYS A 296 -14.59 7.65 27.37
C LYS A 296 -13.36 6.88 26.89
N SER A 297 -13.28 6.30 25.68
CA SER A 297 -12.19 5.33 25.41
C SER A 297 -11.31 5.55 24.17
N LEU A 298 -11.15 6.77 23.66
CA LEU A 298 -10.23 7.00 22.53
C LEU A 298 -9.50 8.35 22.68
N LYS A 299 -8.54 8.39 23.62
CA LYS A 299 -7.43 9.37 23.59
C LYS A 299 -6.20 8.58 23.14
N ASN A 300 -5.53 9.05 22.07
CA ASN A 300 -4.27 8.52 21.50
C ASN A 300 -4.36 7.49 20.36
N GLN A 301 -5.12 7.76 19.30
CA GLN A 301 -4.85 7.11 18.01
C GLN A 301 -4.93 8.13 16.87
N SER A 302 -3.77 8.46 16.29
CA SER A 302 -3.65 9.09 14.97
C SER A 302 -3.58 7.98 13.93
N ILE A 303 -4.55 7.94 13.02
CA ILE A 303 -4.68 6.94 11.94
C ILE A 303 -5.04 7.72 10.66
N PHE A 304 -4.36 7.44 9.54
CA PHE A 304 -4.49 8.16 8.24
C PHE A 304 -4.75 7.21 7.04
N LEU A 305 -5.38 7.77 5.98
CA LEU A 305 -5.74 7.26 4.63
C LEU A 305 -6.96 6.31 4.53
N LYS A 306 -7.89 6.38 3.55
CA LYS A 306 -7.86 6.87 2.15
C LYS A 306 -9.21 7.48 1.67
N PHE A 307 -9.10 8.34 0.66
CA PHE A 307 -10.07 9.19 -0.05
C PHE A 307 -11.43 8.60 -0.49
N LEU A 308 -12.49 9.40 -0.29
CA LEU A 308 -13.86 9.25 -0.80
C LEU A 308 -13.97 9.32 -2.33
N CYS A 309 -14.90 8.55 -2.87
CA CYS A 309 -16.04 9.16 -3.56
C CYS A 309 -17.32 8.54 -2.98
N ASP A 310 -18.17 9.39 -2.40
CA ASP A 310 -19.53 9.07 -1.95
C ASP A 310 -20.36 8.50 -3.11
N ILE A 311 -21.43 7.74 -2.88
CA ILE A 311 -22.75 8.30 -2.58
C ILE A 311 -23.66 7.21 -1.97
N ARG A 312 -24.52 7.62 -1.01
CA ARG A 312 -25.83 7.01 -0.77
C ARG A 312 -26.91 8.09 -0.81
N ILE A 313 -28.01 7.74 -1.50
CA ILE A 313 -29.32 8.39 -1.68
C ILE A 313 -29.32 9.61 -2.61
#